data_AF-A0A940TKF0-F1
#
_entry.id   AF-A0A940TKF0-F1
#
_cell.length_a   1.000
_cell.length_b   1.000
_cell.length_c   1.000
_cell.angle_alpha   90.00
_cell.angle_beta   90.00
_cell.angle_gamma   90.00
#
_symmetry.space_group_name_H-M   'P 1'
#
loop_
_entity.id
_entity.type
_entity.pdbx_description
1 polymer ?
#
loop_
_entity_poly.entity_id
_entity_poly.type
_entity_poly.pdbx_seq_one_letter_code
_entity_poly.pdbx_strand_id
1 'polypeptide(L)' 'MYVEMKVKFLTFDSTSNGFVVLLMDLSNKTGLPIWIGPFEANAIAMKLKKMSSHRPAT' A
#
# COMPACT_ATOMS: atom_id res chain seq x y z
N MET A 1 15.93 15.96 -6.11
CA MET A 1 15.60 15.90 -4.68
C MET A 1 14.56 14.80 -4.50
N TYR A 2 14.76 13.85 -3.60
CA TYR A 2 13.81 12.78 -3.33
C TYR A 2 12.89 13.14 -2.16
N VAL A 3 11.66 12.65 -2.17
CA VAL A 3 10.67 12.89 -1.11
C VAL A 3 10.37 11.56 -0.42
N GLU A 4 10.57 11.50 0.90
CA GLU A 4 10.16 10.33 1.69
C GLU A 4 8.64 10.26 1.77
N MET A 5 8.08 9.09 1.48
CA MET A 5 6.64 8.84 1.52
C MET A 5 6.31 7.62 2.36
N LYS A 6 5.13 7.65 2.97
CA LYS A 6 4.60 6.57 3.81
C LYS A 6 3.28 6.07 3.27
N VAL A 7 3.04 4.77 3.40
CA VAL A 7 1.75 4.16 3.08
C VAL A 7 0.72 4.67 4.07
N LYS A 8 -0.27 5.41 3.57
CA LYS A 8 -1.38 5.95 4.37
C LYS A 8 -2.55 4.98 4.39
N PHE A 9 -2.98 4.53 3.22
CA PHE A 9 -4.11 3.62 3.06
C PHE A 9 -3.89 2.65 1.90
N LEU A 10 -4.48 1.47 2.01
CA LEU A 10 -4.59 0.48 0.96
C LEU A 10 -6.07 0.10 0.84
N THR A 11 -6.65 0.30 -0.34
CA THR A 11 -8.07 0.07 -0.60
C THR A 11 -8.28 -0.61 -1.95
N PHE A 12 -9.47 -1.18 -2.12
CA PHE A 12 -9.96 -1.65 -3.41
C PHE A 12 -10.80 -0.55 -4.06
N ASP A 13 -10.51 -0.22 -5.31
CA ASP A 13 -11.32 0.67 -6.14
C ASP A 13 -12.26 -0.16 -7.00
N SER A 14 -13.56 -0.09 -6.69
CA SER A 14 -14.61 -0.81 -7.42
C SER A 14 -14.83 -0.31 -8.84
N THR A 15 -14.32 0.88 -9.20
CA THR A 15 -14.45 1.45 -10.54
C THR A 15 -13.48 0.80 -11.52
N SER A 16 -12.24 0.59 -11.08
CA SER A 16 -11.18 -0.03 -11.88
C SER A 16 -11.00 -1.52 -11.62
N ASN A 17 -11.75 -2.10 -10.68
CA ASN A 17 -11.53 -3.46 -10.14
C ASN A 17 -10.07 -3.69 -9.71
N GLY A 18 -9.43 -2.64 -9.22
CA GLY A 18 -8.01 -2.62 -8.87
C GLY A 18 -7.77 -2.36 -7.40
N PHE A 19 -6.62 -2.79 -6.89
CA PHE A 19 -6.16 -2.35 -5.57
C PHE A 19 -5.32 -1.09 -5.74
N VAL A 20 -5.51 -0.13 -4.85
CA VAL A 20 -4.76 1.12 -4.84
C VAL A 20 -4.14 1.33 -3.46
N VAL A 21 -2.87 1.72 -3.46
CA VAL A 21 -2.17 2.18 -2.26
C VAL A 21 -1.94 3.68 -2.37
N LEU A 22 -2.35 4.42 -1.34
CA LEU A 22 -2.10 5.85 -1.24
C LEU A 22 -0.84 6.07 -0.41
N LEU A 23 0.21 6.56 -1.06
CA LEU A 23 1.38 7.09 -0.38
C LEU A 23 1.15 8.56 -0.04
N MET A 24 1.59 8.99 1.13
CA MET A 24 1.58 10.41 1.52
C MET A 24 2.96 10.82 1.97
N ASP A 25 3.34 12.07 1.70
CA ASP A 25 4.54 12.65 2.30
C ASP A 25 4.42 12.72 3.83
N LEU A 26 5.54 12.95 4.50
CA LEU A 26 5.58 13.10 5.96
C LEU A 26 4.66 14.25 6.46
N SER A 27 4.44 15.28 5.66
CA SER A 27 3.58 16.42 5.98
C SER A 27 2.10 16.19 5.64
N ASN A 28 1.74 15.05 5.04
CA ASN A 28 0.42 14.73 4.48
C ASN A 28 -0.16 15.79 3.51
N LYS A 29 0.69 16.55 2.81
CA LYS A 29 0.31 17.57 1.83
C LYS A 29 0.20 17.00 0.42
N THR A 30 0.99 15.97 0.11
CA THR A 30 1.03 15.38 -1.24
C THR A 30 0.76 13.90 -1.15
N GLY A 31 -0.26 13.46 -1.89
CA GLY A 31 -0.64 12.06 -2.02
C GLY A 31 -0.29 11.52 -3.40
N LEU A 32 0.28 10.31 -3.44
CA LEU A 32 0.56 9.57 -4.66
C LEU A 32 -0.22 8.24 -4.64
N PRO A 33 -1.27 8.08 -5.47
CA PRO A 33 -1.94 6.80 -5.64
C PRO A 33 -1.11 5.89 -6.56
N ILE A 34 -0.95 4.62 -6.18
CA ILE A 34 -0.31 3.59 -6.99
C ILE A 34 -1.27 2.40 -7.09
N TRP A 35 -1.62 2.02 -8.32
CA TRP A 35 -2.39 0.81 -8.58
C TRP A 35 -1.47 -0.41 -8.55
N ILE A 36 -1.91 -1.44 -7.83
CA ILE A 36 -1.16 -2.66 -7.59
C ILE A 36 -2.07 -3.88 -7.79
N GLY A 37 -1.45 -5.03 -8.00
CA GLY A 37 -2.16 -6.29 -8.11
C GLY A 37 -2.72 -6.80 -6.77
N PRO A 38 -3.66 -7.75 -6.80
CA PRO A 38 -4.27 -8.33 -5.60
C PRO A 38 -3.26 -9.01 -4.67
N PHE A 39 -2.24 -9.68 -5.22
CA PHE A 39 -1.23 -10.38 -4.42
C PHE A 39 -0.28 -9.41 -3.69
N GLU A 40 0.12 -8.33 -4.37
CA GLU A 40 0.94 -7.27 -3.78
C GLU A 40 0.17 -6.53 -2.69
N ALA A 41 -1.10 -6.24 -2.96
CA ALA A 41 -1.99 -5.61 -1.98
C ALA A 41 -2.13 -6.47 -0.71
N ASN A 42 -2.27 -7.78 -0.88
CA ASN A 42 -2.32 -8.71 0.24
C ASN A 42 -0.99 -8.74 1.02
N ALA A 43 0.17 -8.80 0.35
CA ALA A 43 1.47 -8.79 1.00
C ALA A 43 1.70 -7.51 1.83
N ILE A 44 1.36 -6.34 1.26
CA ILE A 44 1.42 -5.05 1.95
C ILE A 44 0.47 -5.05 3.16
N ALA A 45 -0.77 -5.51 2.99
CA ALA A 45 -1.74 -5.59 4.07
C ALA A 45 -1.27 -6.50 5.22
N MET A 46 -0.68 -7.65 4.90
CA MET A 46 -0.10 -8.56 5.89
C MET A 46 1.04 -7.90 6.67
N LYS A 47 1.93 -7.19 5.98
CA LYS A 47 3.04 -6.47 6.60
C LYS A 47 2.55 -5.32 7.50
N LEU A 48 1.56 -4.55 7.04
CA LEU A 48 0.95 -3.45 7.82
C LEU A 48 0.24 -3.97 9.07
N LYS A 49 -0.45 -5.11 8.97
CA LYS A 49 -1.08 -5.80 10.11
C LYS A 49 -0.07 -6.52 11.01
N LYS A 50 1.23 -6.45 10.71
CA LYS A 50 2.32 -7.15 11.41
C LYS A 50 2.07 -8.66 11.57
N MET A 51 1.35 -9.27 10.62
CA MET A 51 1.11 -10.70 10.64
C MET A 51 2.37 -11.43 10.19
N SER A 52 3.00 -12.18 11.10
CA SER A 52 4.08 -13.09 10.77
C SER A 52 3.48 -14.39 10.22
N SER A 53 3.73 -14.67 8.95
CA SER A 53 3.45 -15.99 8.37
C SER A 53 4.39 -17.04 8.99
N HIS A 54 3.90 -18.27 9.16
CA HIS A 54 4.70 -19.42 9.63
C HIS A 54 5.89 -19.74 8.71
N ARG A 55 5.83 -19.30 7.45
CA ARG A 55 6.93 -19.37 6.47
C ARG A 55 7.24 -17.96 5.96
N PRO A 56 8.50 -17.64 5.61
CA PRO A 56 8.85 -16.35 5.03
C PRO A 56 7.98 -16.07 3.79
N ALA A 57 7.16 -15.03 3.87
CA ALA A 57 6.42 -14.52 2.73
C ALA A 57 7.32 -13.55 1.95
N THR A 58 7.15 -13.51 0.63
CA THR A 58 7.81 -12.55 -0.27
C THR A 58 7.18 -11.17 -0.14
#